data_AF-A0A934XVW6-F1
#
_entry.id   AF-A0A934XVW6-F1
#
_cell.length_a   1.000
_cell.length_b   1.000
_cell.length_c   1.000
_cell.angle_alpha   90.00
_cell.angle_beta   90.00
_cell.angle_gamma   90.00
#
_symmetry.space_group_name_H-M   'P 1'
#
loop_
_entity.id
_entity.type
_entity.pdbx_description
1 polymer ?
#
loop_
_entity_poly.entity_id
_entity_poly.type
_entity_poly.pdbx_seq_one_letter_code
_entity_poly.pdbx_strand_id
1 'polypeptide(L)'
;MTHYTYDAWGRVLTETDALDIVTKYEYDPQGNLTRKIVDYTADGTTGRNVVTEYTYDPHGQLLTERTAADGIVRQTTQRYDVNRKLAARTDSNGNTTTYRYDDADQLIAETDPLGHVTNLRYTRAAS
;
A
#
# COMPACT_ATOMS: atom_id res chain seq x y z
N MET A 1 25.58 0.93 11.12
CA MET A 1 25.69 1.46 9.74
C MET A 1 24.67 0.70 8.91
N THR A 2 23.88 1.40 8.10
CA THR A 2 22.91 0.74 7.23
C THR A 2 23.59 0.30 5.93
N HIS A 3 23.27 -0.90 5.45
CA HIS A 3 23.77 -1.46 4.19
C HIS A 3 22.63 -1.70 3.22
N TYR A 4 22.87 -1.45 1.94
CA TYR A 4 21.89 -1.65 0.88
C TYR A 4 22.47 -2.52 -0.23
N THR A 5 21.62 -3.35 -0.82
CA THR A 5 21.88 -3.98 -2.13
C THR A 5 20.87 -3.47 -3.15
N TYR A 6 21.22 -3.53 -4.42
CA TYR A 6 20.42 -2.97 -5.50
C TYR A 6 20.34 -3.92 -6.69
N ASP A 7 19.27 -3.81 -7.46
CA ASP A 7 19.19 -4.42 -8.78
C ASP A 7 19.88 -3.57 -9.86
N ALA A 8 19.84 -4.04 -11.10
CA ALA A 8 20.45 -3.38 -12.25
C ALA A 8 19.85 -1.99 -12.58
N TRP A 9 18.65 -1.69 -12.08
CA TRP A 9 17.98 -0.39 -12.25
C TRP A 9 18.16 0.53 -11.04
N GLY A 10 18.95 0.12 -10.05
CA GLY A 10 19.21 0.91 -8.84
C GLY A 10 18.07 0.85 -7.81
N ARG A 11 17.15 -0.11 -7.93
CA ARG A 11 16.10 -0.34 -6.92
C ARG A 11 16.66 -1.19 -5.77
N VAL A 12 16.32 -0.87 -4.54
CA VAL A 12 16.83 -1.56 -3.34
C VAL A 12 16.32 -3.00 -3.29
N LEU A 13 17.19 -4.00 -3.23
CA LEU A 13 16.81 -5.40 -3.03
C LEU A 13 16.80 -5.80 -1.56
N THR A 14 17.79 -5.31 -0.80
CA THR A 14 17.85 -5.51 0.66
C THR A 14 18.33 -4.25 1.37
N GLU A 15 17.83 -4.04 2.57
CA GLU A 15 18.33 -3.08 3.55
C GLU A 15 18.68 -3.85 4.83
N THR A 16 19.89 -3.66 5.34
CA THR A 16 20.31 -4.17 6.66
C THR A 16 20.51 -2.97 7.57
N ASP A 17 19.68 -2.85 8.60
CA ASP A 17 19.75 -1.74 9.54
C ASP A 17 20.92 -1.89 10.54
N ALA A 18 21.04 -0.94 11.47
CA ALA A 18 22.12 -0.96 12.46
C ALA A 18 21.96 -2.06 13.54
N LEU A 19 20.83 -2.76 13.57
CA LEU A 19 20.53 -3.89 14.46
C LEU A 19 20.63 -5.23 13.73
N ASP A 20 21.21 -5.24 12.52
CA ASP A 20 21.33 -6.40 11.62
C ASP A 20 19.98 -6.99 11.18
N ILE A 21 18.88 -6.23 11.31
CA ILE A 21 17.58 -6.63 10.76
C ILE A 21 17.61 -6.41 9.25
N VAL A 22 17.35 -7.48 8.50
CA VAL A 22 17.30 -7.44 7.03
C VAL A 22 15.86 -7.25 6.58
N THR A 23 15.64 -6.23 5.74
CA THR A 23 14.42 -6.06 4.97
C THR A 23 14.70 -6.38 3.51
N LYS A 24 13.93 -7.30 2.92
CA LYS A 24 13.99 -7.65 1.49
C LYS A 24 12.83 -7.04 0.72
N TYR A 25 13.10 -6.61 -0.50
CA TYR A 25 12.13 -6.02 -1.43
C TYR A 25 12.14 -6.79 -2.76
N GLU A 26 10.96 -7.02 -3.32
CA GLU A 26 10.78 -7.63 -4.63
C GLU A 26 9.85 -6.74 -5.47
N TYR A 27 10.16 -6.61 -6.76
CA TYR A 27 9.45 -5.70 -7.66
C TYR A 27 8.98 -6.44 -8.92
N ASP A 28 7.91 -5.94 -9.52
CA ASP A 28 7.51 -6.34 -10.87
C ASP A 28 8.41 -5.67 -11.95
N PRO A 29 8.26 -6.05 -13.23
CA PRO A 29 8.99 -5.43 -14.33
C PRO A 29 8.64 -3.95 -14.58
N GLN A 30 7.50 -3.46 -14.06
CA GLN A 30 7.07 -2.07 -14.19
C GLN A 30 7.68 -1.16 -13.11
N GLY A 31 8.29 -1.73 -12.06
CA GLY A 31 8.84 -0.95 -10.96
C GLY A 31 8.06 -1.03 -9.66
N ASN A 32 6.89 -1.67 -9.64
CA ASN A 32 6.04 -1.68 -8.46
C ASN A 32 6.55 -2.71 -7.45
N LEU A 33 6.55 -2.34 -6.17
CA LEU A 33 6.94 -3.23 -5.07
C LEU A 33 5.89 -4.32 -4.90
N THR A 34 6.19 -5.57 -5.20
CA THR A 34 5.24 -6.69 -5.07
C THR A 34 5.35 -7.38 -3.72
N ARG A 35 6.52 -7.32 -3.08
CA ARG A 35 6.74 -7.97 -1.78
C ARG A 35 7.76 -7.23 -0.93
N LYS A 36 7.47 -7.11 0.36
CA LYS A 36 8.38 -6.65 1.41
C LYS A 36 8.45 -7.72 2.49
N ILE A 37 9.65 -8.09 2.93
CA ILE A 37 9.87 -9.07 4.00
C ILE A 37 10.78 -8.42 5.05
N VAL A 38 10.26 -8.15 6.24
CA VAL A 38 11.05 -7.65 7.38
C VAL A 38 11.49 -8.82 8.25
N ASP A 39 12.69 -8.74 8.82
CA ASP A 39 13.34 -9.81 9.60
C ASP A 39 13.72 -11.02 8.72
N TYR A 40 14.09 -10.73 7.47
CA TYR A 40 14.36 -11.73 6.44
C TYR A 40 15.62 -12.56 6.74
N THR A 41 15.45 -13.88 6.78
CA THR A 41 16.56 -14.85 6.78
C THR A 41 16.55 -15.72 5.54
N ALA A 42 17.72 -15.87 4.91
CA ALA A 42 17.86 -16.56 3.62
C ALA A 42 17.66 -18.08 3.72
N ASP A 43 17.89 -18.66 4.90
CA ASP A 43 17.69 -20.08 5.18
C ASP A 43 16.22 -20.43 5.48
N GLY A 44 15.36 -19.42 5.66
CA GLY A 44 13.94 -19.59 5.97
C GLY A 44 13.69 -20.15 7.37
N THR A 45 14.70 -20.25 8.22
CA THR A 45 14.63 -21.03 9.47
C THR A 45 14.43 -20.19 10.73
N THR A 46 14.59 -18.87 10.67
CA THR A 46 14.45 -18.04 11.88
C THR A 46 14.02 -16.62 11.53
N GLY A 47 12.89 -16.17 12.04
CA GLY A 47 12.47 -14.78 11.95
C GLY A 47 10.96 -14.68 12.03
N ARG A 48 10.45 -13.69 12.75
CA ARG A 48 9.04 -13.30 12.66
C ARG A 48 8.84 -12.58 11.33
N ASN A 49 9.09 -13.27 10.21
CA ASN A 49 9.03 -12.71 8.88
C ASN A 49 7.70 -11.99 8.71
N VAL A 50 7.74 -10.66 8.71
CA VAL A 50 6.56 -9.86 8.40
C VAL A 50 6.56 -9.72 6.89
N VAL A 51 5.69 -10.49 6.25
CA VAL A 51 5.56 -10.50 4.79
C VAL A 51 4.41 -9.58 4.41
N THR A 52 4.69 -8.52 3.67
CA THR A 52 3.68 -7.68 3.04
C THR A 52 3.72 -7.89 1.53
N GLU A 53 2.59 -8.26 0.95
CA GLU A 53 2.38 -8.48 -0.48
C GLU A 53 1.48 -7.38 -1.05
N TYR A 54 1.81 -6.93 -2.25
CA TYR A 54 1.09 -5.87 -2.94
C TYR A 54 0.66 -6.35 -4.33
N THR A 55 -0.54 -5.97 -4.75
CA THR A 55 -1.00 -6.17 -6.13
C THR A 55 -1.44 -4.84 -6.72
N TYR A 56 -1.30 -4.71 -8.04
CA TYR A 56 -1.56 -3.48 -8.75
C TYR A 56 -2.46 -3.74 -9.95
N ASP A 57 -3.20 -2.72 -10.37
CA ASP A 57 -3.86 -2.71 -11.66
C ASP A 57 -2.86 -2.41 -12.80
N PRO A 58 -3.27 -2.50 -14.08
CA PRO A 58 -2.41 -2.17 -15.22
C PRO A 58 -1.92 -0.72 -15.29
N HIS A 59 -2.45 0.17 -14.45
CA HIS A 59 -2.05 1.57 -14.33
C HIS A 59 -1.10 1.82 -13.15
N GLY A 60 -0.70 0.76 -12.43
CA GLY A 60 0.20 0.84 -11.27
C GLY A 60 -0.51 1.30 -10.00
N GLN A 61 -1.84 1.24 -9.95
CA GLN A 61 -2.60 1.62 -8.76
C GLN A 61 -2.73 0.41 -7.83
N LEU A 62 -2.44 0.60 -6.54
CA LEU A 62 -2.46 -0.46 -5.53
C LEU A 62 -3.88 -1.01 -5.36
N LEU A 63 -4.08 -2.30 -5.61
CA LEU A 63 -5.36 -3.01 -5.45
C LEU A 63 -5.46 -3.71 -4.10
N THR A 64 -4.40 -4.37 -3.66
CA THR A 64 -4.38 -5.09 -2.38
C THR A 64 -3.06 -4.88 -1.67
N GLU A 65 -3.13 -4.69 -0.36
CA GLU A 65 -1.98 -4.80 0.54
C GLU A 65 -2.31 -5.87 1.57
N ARG A 66 -1.51 -6.94 1.62
CA ARG A 66 -1.72 -8.10 2.49
C ARG A 66 -0.49 -8.30 3.35
N THR A 67 -0.63 -8.14 4.66
CA THR A 67 0.44 -8.39 5.63
C THR A 67 0.17 -9.67 6.41
N ALA A 68 1.12 -10.60 6.40
CA ALA A 68 1.14 -11.79 7.22
C ALA A 68 2.26 -11.68 8.26
N ALA A 69 1.91 -11.78 9.55
CA ALA A 69 2.84 -11.75 10.67
C ALA A 69 2.30 -12.63 11.80
N ASP A 70 3.14 -13.50 12.36
CA ASP A 70 2.80 -14.35 13.51
C ASP A 70 1.50 -15.16 13.32
N GLY A 71 1.24 -15.64 12.10
CA GLY A 71 0.03 -16.39 11.74
C GLY A 71 -1.24 -15.55 11.57
N ILE A 72 -1.17 -14.22 11.78
CA ILE A 72 -2.26 -13.29 11.54
C ILE A 72 -2.10 -12.66 10.16
N VAL A 73 -3.18 -12.68 9.37
CA VAL A 73 -3.24 -12.01 8.06
C VAL A 73 -4.16 -10.81 8.15
N ARG A 74 -3.67 -9.64 7.73
CA ARG A 74 -4.45 -8.43 7.53
C ARG A 74 -4.39 -8.04 6.06
N GLN A 75 -5.53 -7.71 5.49
CA GLN A 75 -5.61 -7.29 4.09
C GLN A 75 -6.41 -6.00 3.97
N THR A 76 -5.89 -5.05 3.22
CA THR A 76 -6.62 -3.88 2.75
C THR A 76 -6.83 -4.03 1.25
N THR A 77 -8.02 -3.68 0.76
CA THR A 77 -8.30 -3.61 -0.68
C THR A 77 -8.71 -2.21 -1.09
N GLN A 78 -8.44 -1.86 -2.33
CA GLN A 78 -8.72 -0.56 -2.91
C GLN A 78 -9.41 -0.74 -4.27
N ARG A 79 -10.30 0.18 -4.59
CA ARG A 79 -10.97 0.27 -5.90
C ARG A 79 -10.87 1.68 -6.42
N TYR A 80 -10.72 1.81 -7.72
CA TYR A 80 -10.61 3.10 -8.39
C TYR A 80 -11.77 3.30 -9.36
N ASP A 81 -12.16 4.55 -9.57
CA ASP A 81 -13.12 4.92 -10.60
C ASP A 81 -12.48 4.97 -11.99
N VAL A 82 -13.29 5.30 -13.01
CA VAL A 82 -12.83 5.41 -14.41
C VAL A 82 -11.77 6.50 -14.61
N ASN A 83 -11.73 7.48 -13.72
CA ASN A 83 -10.75 8.58 -13.72
C ASN A 83 -9.52 8.25 -12.86
N ARG A 84 -9.38 6.98 -12.42
CA ARG A 84 -8.26 6.49 -11.61
C ARG A 84 -8.17 7.14 -10.23
N LYS A 85 -9.28 7.65 -9.69
CA LYS A 85 -9.35 8.14 -8.30
C LYS A 85 -9.80 7.03 -7.37
N LEU A 86 -9.32 7.03 -6.13
CA LEU A 86 -9.68 6.02 -5.13
C LEU A 86 -11.18 6.11 -4.83
N ALA A 87 -11.97 5.15 -5.28
CA ALA A 87 -13.42 5.13 -5.08
C ALA A 87 -13.82 4.44 -3.77
N ALA A 88 -13.05 3.43 -3.34
CA ALA A 88 -13.31 2.71 -2.10
C ALA A 88 -12.04 2.11 -1.51
N ARG A 89 -11.99 2.03 -0.18
CA ARG A 89 -10.97 1.31 0.58
C ARG A 89 -11.66 0.43 1.62
N THR A 90 -11.31 -0.86 1.65
CA THR A 90 -11.81 -1.81 2.63
C THR A 90 -10.66 -2.28 3.52
N ASP A 91 -10.81 -2.15 4.84
CA ASP A 91 -9.81 -2.59 5.82
C ASP A 91 -9.88 -4.11 6.10
N SER A 92 -8.99 -4.61 6.97
CA SER A 92 -8.94 -6.03 7.33
C SER A 92 -10.14 -6.53 8.13
N ASN A 93 -10.95 -5.62 8.68
CA ASN A 93 -12.18 -5.94 9.39
C ASN A 93 -13.40 -5.96 8.45
N GLY A 94 -13.21 -5.68 7.16
CA GLY A 94 -14.29 -5.57 6.17
C GLY A 94 -14.98 -4.20 6.16
N ASN A 95 -14.49 -3.24 6.96
CA ASN A 95 -15.05 -1.90 6.99
C ASN A 95 -14.66 -1.18 5.70
N THR A 96 -15.64 -0.62 5.00
CA THR A 96 -15.42 0.06 3.72
C THR A 96 -15.71 1.54 3.83
N THR A 97 -14.72 2.36 3.50
CA THR A 97 -14.88 3.81 3.28
C THR A 97 -14.98 4.07 1.78
N THR A 98 -15.88 4.93 1.35
CA THR A 98 -16.04 5.33 -0.06
C THR A 98 -15.81 6.82 -0.25
N TYR A 99 -15.35 7.18 -1.45
CA TYR A 99 -14.96 8.54 -1.79
C TYR A 99 -15.64 8.98 -3.09
N ARG A 100 -16.04 10.25 -3.15
CA ARG A 100 -16.61 10.87 -4.35
C ARG A 100 -15.88 12.16 -4.67
N TYR A 101 -15.68 12.37 -5.97
CA TYR A 101 -14.97 13.53 -6.50
C TYR A 101 -15.90 14.36 -7.39
N ASP A 102 -15.62 15.65 -7.51
CA ASP A 102 -16.22 16.51 -8.54
C ASP A 102 -15.42 16.48 -9.85
N ASP A 103 -15.92 17.20 -10.85
CA ASP A 103 -15.28 17.31 -12.17
C ASP A 103 -13.92 18.04 -12.15
N ALA A 104 -13.59 18.69 -11.03
CA ALA A 104 -12.30 19.34 -10.81
C ALA A 104 -11.34 18.46 -10.00
N ASP A 105 -11.63 17.16 -9.89
CA ASP A 105 -10.85 16.15 -9.15
C ASP A 105 -10.76 16.40 -7.64
N GLN A 106 -11.68 17.18 -7.07
CA GLN A 106 -11.69 17.50 -5.64
C GLN A 106 -12.58 16.51 -4.88
N LEU A 107 -12.13 16.04 -3.72
CA LEU A 107 -12.91 15.11 -2.88
C LEU A 107 -14.10 15.85 -2.27
N ILE A 108 -15.32 15.53 -2.68
CA ILE A 108 -16.55 16.20 -2.21
C ILE A 108 -17.32 15.41 -1.17
N ALA A 109 -17.12 14.09 -1.08
CA ALA A 109 -17.76 13.28 -0.06
C ALA A 109 -16.91 12.08 0.34
N GLU A 110 -16.86 11.81 1.64
CA GLU A 110 -16.37 10.57 2.23
C GLU A 110 -17.51 9.93 3.01
N THR A 111 -17.75 8.64 2.79
CA THR A 111 -18.74 7.86 3.55
C THR A 111 -18.00 6.82 4.36
N ASP A 112 -18.17 6.87 5.68
CA ASP A 112 -17.56 5.93 6.62
C ASP A 112 -18.28 4.56 6.58
N PRO A 113 -17.71 3.52 7.21
CA PRO A 113 -18.29 2.18 7.25
C PRO A 113 -19.65 2.10 7.96
N LEU A 114 -20.00 3.09 8.78
CA LEU A 114 -21.29 3.20 9.47
C LEU A 114 -22.33 3.94 8.62
N GLY A 115 -21.96 4.45 7.45
CA GLY A 115 -22.81 5.20 6.54
C GLY A 115 -22.86 6.70 6.83
N HIS A 116 -22.02 7.23 7.72
CA HIS A 116 -21.94 8.67 7.94
C HIS A 116 -21.21 9.34 6.79
N VAL A 117 -21.80 10.41 6.26
CA VAL A 117 -21.26 11.15 5.13
C VAL A 117 -20.66 12.47 5.60
N THR A 118 -19.36 12.65 5.34
CA THR A 118 -18.69 13.94 5.46
C THR A 118 -18.64 14.59 4.08
N ASN A 119 -19.31 15.72 3.92
CA ASN A 119 -19.28 16.49 2.67
C ASN A 119 -18.27 17.62 2.78
N LEU A 120 -17.46 17.78 1.73
CA LEU A 120 -16.43 18.81 1.62
C LEU A 120 -16.86 19.82 0.55
N ARG A 121 -16.56 21.10 0.79
CA ARG A 121 -16.83 22.18 -0.16
C ARG A 121 -15.58 23.03 -0.30
N TYR A 122 -15.09 23.15 -1.53
CA TYR A 122 -13.96 24.00 -1.85
C TYR A 122 -14.47 25.30 -2.45
N THR A 123 -13.92 26.40 -1.98
CA THR A 123 -14.09 27.71 -2.61
C THR A 123 -12.79 28.07 -3.29
N ARG A 124 -12.87 28.73 -4.45
CA ARG A 124 -11.68 29.28 -5.09
C ARG A 124 -11.12 30.37 -4.18
N ALA A 125 -9.84 30.28 -3.80
CA ALA A 125 -9.19 31.40 -3.13
C ALA A 125 -9.31 32.64 -4.01
N ALA A 126 -9.83 33.73 -3.46
CA ALA A 126 -9.90 35.00 -4.17
C ALA A 126 -8.47 35.39 -4.60
N SER A 127 -8.31 35.69 -5.89
CA SER A 127 -7.06 36.16 -6.48
C SER A 127 -6.81 37.63 -6.14
#